data_AF-A0A6C0E732-F1
#
_entry.id   AF-A0A6C0E732-F1
#
_cell.length_a   1.000
_cell.length_b   1.000
_cell.length_c   1.000
_cell.angle_alpha   90.00
_cell.angle_beta   90.00
_cell.angle_gamma   90.00
#
_symmetry.space_group_name_H-M   'P 1'
#
loop_
_entity.id
_entity.type
_entity.pdbx_description
1 polymer ?
#
loop_
_entity_poly.entity_id
_entity_poly.type
_entity_poly.pdbx_seq_one_letter_code
_entity_poly.pdbx_strand_id
1 'polypeptide(L)'
;MSFFDRIIKNWKLYQVQIILLIFLFIILTFYQFTITAQSKKTKTEMKIIREHFASEENSKKLDNDVEIYFMINYPPQDVKKIWETQMGDERYISFWERSPSAITGYFPIGQIAFTSDEKATKDNISLEERPGIQYLVKGGKRPIDYTLVWDNSHNKDEKPISIWRPTPPENYVVMGDVAVASHEKPDLDAIHCLPRSVVENTGNIEGYLWKDPFPTQKTKDEKEDVSPHNSFSLWEIGSYGYFFGRDSYQRPDNLKDKIFKIKDEFLKKQEIDPIDDGKYIELTLKI
;
A
#
# COMPACT_ATOMS: atom_id res chain seq x y z
N MET A 1 72.68 -63.02 -12.05
CA MET A 1 71.75 -61.88 -12.18
C MET A 1 70.61 -62.11 -11.19
N SER A 2 70.49 -61.26 -10.17
CA SER A 2 69.78 -61.54 -8.92
C SER A 2 68.26 -61.38 -9.05
N PHE A 3 67.48 -62.00 -8.15
CA PHE A 3 66.01 -61.84 -8.06
C PHE A 3 65.56 -60.37 -8.00
N PHE A 4 66.37 -59.50 -7.37
CA PHE A 4 66.17 -58.05 -7.33
C PHE A 4 66.25 -57.38 -8.71
N ASP A 5 67.15 -57.82 -9.59
CA ASP A 5 67.28 -57.26 -10.95
C ASP A 5 66.02 -57.54 -11.79
N ARG A 6 65.35 -58.67 -11.53
CA ARG A 6 64.10 -59.08 -12.22
C ARG A 6 62.90 -58.26 -11.75
N ILE A 7 62.83 -57.92 -10.46
CA ILE A 7 61.82 -57.02 -9.88
C ILE A 7 62.01 -55.59 -10.41
N ILE A 8 63.25 -55.09 -10.43
CA ILE A 8 63.56 -53.73 -10.92
C ILE A 8 63.25 -53.59 -12.42
N LYS A 9 63.49 -54.65 -13.22
CA LYS A 9 63.17 -54.63 -14.67
C LYS A 9 61.66 -54.60 -14.95
N ASN A 10 60.86 -55.26 -14.10
CA ASN A 10 59.40 -55.25 -14.20
C ASN A 10 58.74 -54.09 -13.42
N TRP A 11 59.47 -53.39 -12.55
CA TRP A 11 58.99 -52.24 -11.77
C TRP A 11 58.45 -51.12 -12.67
N LYS A 12 59.10 -50.88 -13.81
CA LYS A 12 58.62 -49.91 -14.81
C LYS A 12 57.28 -50.31 -15.43
N LEU A 13 56.98 -51.61 -15.56
CA LEU A 13 55.70 -52.12 -16.07
C LEU A 13 54.58 -51.96 -15.03
N TYR A 14 54.86 -52.22 -13.74
CA TYR A 14 53.89 -52.02 -12.67
C TYR A 14 53.64 -50.53 -12.35
N GLN A 15 54.62 -49.66 -12.54
CA GLN A 15 54.46 -48.21 -12.31
C GLN A 15 53.36 -47.60 -13.18
N VAL A 16 53.27 -47.97 -14.46
CA VAL A 16 52.23 -47.44 -15.37
C VAL A 16 50.84 -47.88 -14.93
N GLN A 17 50.67 -49.14 -14.54
CA GLN A 17 49.38 -49.66 -14.06
C GLN A 17 48.95 -49.03 -12.73
N ILE A 18 49.89 -48.82 -11.80
CA ILE A 18 49.62 -48.15 -10.52
C ILE A 18 49.22 -46.70 -10.76
N ILE A 19 49.91 -45.98 -11.66
CA ILE A 19 49.56 -44.60 -12.02
C ILE A 19 48.15 -44.54 -12.64
N LEU A 20 47.81 -45.47 -13.54
CA LEU A 20 46.47 -45.55 -14.14
C LEU A 20 45.37 -45.83 -13.10
N LEU A 21 45.63 -46.71 -12.13
CA LEU A 21 44.69 -47.00 -11.04
C LEU A 21 44.49 -45.80 -10.11
N ILE A 22 45.56 -45.07 -9.78
CA ILE A 22 45.49 -43.82 -9.01
C ILE A 22 44.68 -42.78 -9.77
N PHE A 23 44.92 -42.63 -11.08
CA PHE A 23 44.19 -41.68 -11.91
C PHE A 23 42.70 -42.03 -12.02
N LEU A 24 42.36 -43.31 -12.19
CA LEU A 24 40.98 -43.80 -12.19
C LEU A 24 40.30 -43.55 -10.84
N PHE A 25 41.01 -43.79 -9.73
CA PHE A 25 40.50 -43.51 -8.38
C PHE A 25 40.21 -42.02 -8.19
N ILE A 26 41.12 -41.13 -8.61
CA ILE A 26 40.92 -39.68 -8.57
C ILE A 26 39.68 -39.29 -9.39
N ILE A 27 39.51 -39.82 -10.61
CA ILE A 27 38.33 -39.55 -11.45
C ILE A 27 37.04 -40.00 -10.74
N LEU A 28 37.01 -41.20 -10.16
CA LEU A 28 35.85 -41.73 -9.45
C LEU A 28 35.49 -40.88 -8.22
N THR A 29 36.48 -40.43 -7.45
CA THR A 29 36.24 -39.55 -6.30
C THR A 29 35.72 -38.18 -6.73
N PHE A 30 36.24 -37.61 -7.81
CA PHE A 30 35.75 -36.35 -8.36
C PHE A 30 34.32 -36.47 -8.87
N TYR A 31 34.00 -37.57 -9.56
CA TYR A 31 32.64 -37.86 -10.03
C TYR A 31 31.64 -37.97 -8.87
N GLN A 32 31.98 -38.72 -7.80
CA GLN A 32 31.13 -38.82 -6.60
C GLN A 32 30.93 -37.47 -5.90
N PHE A 33 31.97 -36.63 -5.86
CA PHE A 33 31.86 -35.27 -5.31
C PHE A 33 30.89 -34.40 -6.12
N THR A 34 30.97 -34.43 -7.46
CA THR A 34 30.06 -33.65 -8.33
C THR A 34 28.60 -34.07 -8.17
N ILE A 35 28.29 -35.37 -8.11
CA ILE A 35 26.93 -35.87 -7.85
C ILE A 35 26.41 -35.38 -6.50
N THR A 36 27.24 -35.48 -5.45
CA THR A 36 26.87 -35.07 -4.10
C THR A 36 26.60 -33.57 -4.02
N ALA A 37 27.42 -32.76 -4.71
CA ALA A 37 27.23 -31.31 -4.80
C ALA A 37 25.93 -30.96 -5.54
N GLN A 38 25.63 -31.64 -6.65
CA GLN A 38 24.41 -31.44 -7.42
C GLN A 38 23.15 -31.85 -6.63
N SER A 39 23.22 -32.95 -5.87
CA SER A 39 22.15 -33.38 -4.96
C SER A 39 21.91 -32.40 -3.79
N LYS A 40 22.97 -31.84 -3.22
CA LYS A 40 22.85 -30.81 -2.18
C LYS A 40 22.19 -29.54 -2.73
N LYS A 41 22.60 -29.11 -3.93
CA LYS A 41 22.03 -27.93 -4.60
C LYS A 41 20.52 -28.09 -4.84
N THR A 42 20.10 -29.23 -5.40
CA THR A 42 18.66 -29.49 -5.66
C THR A 42 17.85 -29.61 -4.37
N LYS A 43 18.40 -30.17 -3.29
CA LYS A 43 17.73 -30.19 -1.97
C LYS A 43 17.51 -28.79 -1.41
N THR A 44 18.48 -27.88 -1.55
CA THR A 44 18.36 -26.49 -1.10
C THR A 44 17.31 -25.74 -1.92
N GLU A 45 17.32 -25.88 -3.25
CA GLU A 45 16.30 -25.26 -4.12
C GLU A 45 14.89 -25.76 -3.79
N MET A 46 14.72 -27.07 -3.60
CA MET A 46 13.44 -27.67 -3.20
C MET A 46 12.96 -27.21 -1.82
N LYS A 47 13.89 -26.96 -0.89
CA LYS A 47 13.57 -26.42 0.44
C LYS A 47 13.03 -24.98 0.33
N ILE A 48 13.70 -24.13 -0.45
CA ILE A 48 13.27 -22.74 -0.70
C ILE A 48 11.89 -22.72 -1.35
N ILE A 49 11.66 -23.57 -2.35
CA ILE A 49 10.36 -23.68 -3.04
C ILE A 49 9.26 -24.10 -2.07
N ARG A 50 9.50 -25.09 -1.20
CA ARG A 50 8.51 -25.50 -0.18
C ARG A 50 8.21 -24.41 0.83
N GLU A 51 9.24 -23.70 1.30
CA GLU A 51 9.07 -22.57 2.23
C GLU A 51 8.25 -21.45 1.59
N HIS A 52 8.49 -21.16 0.30
CA HIS A 52 7.69 -20.21 -0.45
C HIS A 52 6.22 -20.64 -0.56
N PHE A 53 5.94 -21.87 -1.00
CA PHE A 53 4.56 -22.38 -1.09
C PHE A 53 3.85 -22.43 0.28
N ALA A 54 4.55 -22.83 1.34
CA ALA A 54 3.99 -22.83 2.70
C ALA A 54 3.70 -21.40 3.19
N SER A 55 4.53 -20.42 2.82
CA SER A 55 4.28 -19.00 3.12
C SER A 55 3.07 -18.45 2.35
N GLU A 56 2.89 -18.82 1.08
CA GLU A 56 1.72 -18.44 0.29
C GLU A 56 0.43 -19.08 0.82
N GLU A 57 0.51 -20.35 1.23
CA GLU A 57 -0.65 -21.08 1.77
C GLU A 57 -1.05 -20.56 3.16
N ASN A 58 -0.09 -20.24 4.03
CA ASN A 58 -0.34 -19.56 5.30
C ASN A 58 -0.86 -18.13 5.08
N SER A 59 -0.35 -17.39 4.10
CA SER A 59 -0.86 -16.05 3.75
C SER A 59 -2.31 -16.12 3.30
N LYS A 60 -2.66 -17.08 2.43
CA LYS A 60 -4.05 -17.30 1.99
C LYS A 60 -4.96 -17.71 3.14
N LYS A 61 -4.45 -18.54 4.06
CA LYS A 61 -5.22 -18.96 5.24
C LYS A 61 -5.45 -17.81 6.22
N LEU A 62 -4.46 -16.95 6.43
CA LEU A 62 -4.59 -15.75 7.26
C LEU A 62 -5.55 -14.72 6.64
N ASP A 63 -5.57 -14.59 5.31
CA ASP A 63 -6.49 -13.70 4.58
C ASP A 63 -7.96 -14.15 4.67
N ASN A 64 -8.21 -15.46 4.81
CA ASN A 64 -9.55 -16.07 4.92
C ASN A 64 -10.13 -16.08 6.36
N ASP A 65 -9.44 -15.49 7.34
CA ASP A 65 -9.93 -15.40 8.74
C ASP A 65 -10.16 -13.93 9.18
N VAL A 66 -9.99 -12.95 8.28
CA VAL A 66 -10.19 -11.53 8.60
C VAL A 66 -11.63 -11.13 8.33
N GLU A 67 -12.45 -11.13 9.38
CA GLU A 67 -13.80 -10.55 9.30
C GLU A 67 -13.71 -9.02 9.22
N ILE A 68 -14.24 -8.45 8.13
CA ILE A 68 -14.33 -7.00 7.95
C ILE A 68 -15.78 -6.59 7.84
N TYR A 69 -16.12 -5.52 8.53
CA TYR A 69 -17.44 -4.94 8.44
C TYR A 69 -17.33 -3.53 7.90
N PHE A 70 -18.15 -3.21 6.90
CA PHE A 70 -18.32 -1.84 6.43
C PHE A 70 -19.64 -1.29 6.94
N MET A 71 -19.61 -0.06 7.44
CA MET A 71 -20.83 0.65 7.83
C MET A 71 -21.02 1.83 6.88
N ILE A 72 -22.23 1.98 6.34
CA ILE A 72 -22.66 3.14 5.52
C ILE A 72 -23.90 3.75 6.17
N ASN A 73 -24.07 5.07 6.09
CA ASN A 73 -25.30 5.78 6.45
C ASN A 73 -25.69 5.77 7.95
N TYR A 74 -24.73 5.68 8.89
CA TYR A 74 -25.00 5.72 10.34
C TYR A 74 -25.21 7.16 10.91
N PRO A 75 -26.39 7.56 11.46
CA PRO A 75 -26.54 8.79 12.25
C PRO A 75 -25.84 8.77 13.63
N PRO A 76 -25.38 9.93 14.16
CA PRO A 76 -24.51 10.92 13.56
C PRO A 76 -23.08 10.69 14.08
N GLN A 77 -22.25 10.01 13.29
CA GLN A 77 -20.81 10.28 13.40
C GLN A 77 -20.55 11.58 12.63
N ASP A 78 -20.01 12.57 13.33
CA ASP A 78 -19.81 13.89 12.77
C ASP A 78 -18.77 13.84 11.64
N VAL A 79 -19.22 14.25 10.44
CA VAL A 79 -18.32 14.73 9.40
C VAL A 79 -17.75 16.06 9.88
N LYS A 80 -16.44 16.18 9.88
CA LYS A 80 -15.70 17.34 10.37
C LYS A 80 -14.85 17.92 9.24
N LYS A 81 -14.88 19.24 9.13
CA LYS A 81 -13.94 19.96 8.28
C LYS A 81 -12.59 19.98 8.99
N ILE A 82 -11.56 19.49 8.31
CA ILE A 82 -10.18 19.55 8.79
C ILE A 82 -9.64 20.93 8.46
N TRP A 83 -9.69 21.31 7.18
CA TRP A 83 -9.06 22.51 6.66
C TRP A 83 -9.75 23.02 5.41
N GLU A 84 -9.59 24.31 5.12
CA GLU A 84 -10.02 24.94 3.88
C GLU A 84 -9.16 26.16 3.54
N THR A 85 -9.04 26.46 2.24
CA THR A 85 -8.56 27.76 1.75
C THR A 85 -9.26 28.14 0.45
N GLN A 86 -9.20 29.43 0.11
CA GLN A 86 -9.56 29.91 -1.22
C GLN A 86 -8.34 29.83 -2.13
N MET A 87 -8.50 29.25 -3.31
CA MET A 87 -7.46 29.09 -4.32
C MET A 87 -7.36 30.35 -5.19
N GLY A 88 -6.32 30.42 -6.03
CA GLY A 88 -6.07 31.57 -6.90
C GLY A 88 -7.11 31.81 -8.00
N ASP A 89 -8.00 30.84 -8.25
CA ASP A 89 -9.13 30.94 -9.19
C ASP A 89 -10.48 31.19 -8.48
N GLU A 90 -10.43 31.72 -7.25
CA GLU A 90 -11.59 32.05 -6.39
C GLU A 90 -12.40 30.87 -5.85
N ARG A 91 -12.20 29.65 -6.39
CA ARG A 91 -12.77 28.42 -5.82
C ARG A 91 -12.13 28.07 -4.49
N TYR A 92 -12.80 27.25 -3.71
CA TYR A 92 -12.32 26.73 -2.44
C TYR A 92 -11.84 25.28 -2.60
N ILE A 93 -10.81 24.91 -1.85
CA ILE A 93 -10.45 23.52 -1.57
C ILE A 93 -10.74 23.25 -0.10
N SER A 94 -11.32 22.10 0.21
CA SER A 94 -11.63 21.71 1.59
C SER A 94 -11.38 20.22 1.84
N PHE A 95 -10.94 19.91 3.06
CA PHE A 95 -10.63 18.55 3.51
C PHE A 95 -11.57 18.16 4.64
N TRP A 96 -12.05 16.93 4.61
CA TRP A 96 -13.05 16.43 5.54
C TRP A 96 -12.75 15.02 6.01
N GLU A 97 -13.07 14.77 7.28
CA GLU A 97 -12.97 13.46 7.91
C GLU A 97 -14.30 13.07 8.56
N ARG A 98 -14.40 11.79 8.91
CA ARG A 98 -15.47 11.27 9.73
C ARG A 98 -14.92 10.81 11.06
N SER A 99 -15.65 11.11 12.13
CA SER A 99 -15.26 10.68 13.48
C SER A 99 -15.39 9.14 13.61
N PRO A 100 -14.43 8.48 14.29
CA PRO A 100 -14.57 7.06 14.60
C PRO A 100 -15.70 6.83 15.62
N SER A 101 -16.35 5.67 15.52
CA SER A 101 -17.34 5.23 16.50
C SER A 101 -16.67 4.40 17.58
N ALA A 102 -16.31 5.04 18.69
CA ALA A 102 -15.72 4.37 19.85
C ALA A 102 -16.67 3.31 20.45
N ILE A 103 -17.99 3.49 20.32
CA ILE A 103 -19.00 2.57 20.85
C ILE A 103 -19.05 1.26 20.05
N THR A 104 -19.02 1.36 18.72
CA THR A 104 -19.15 0.19 17.84
C THR A 104 -17.79 -0.39 17.41
N GLY A 105 -16.71 0.35 17.62
CA GLY A 105 -15.34 -0.03 17.22
C GLY A 105 -15.08 0.16 15.72
N TYR A 106 -15.79 1.08 15.08
CA TYR A 106 -15.68 1.37 13.64
C TYR A 106 -14.85 2.63 13.41
N PHE A 107 -13.95 2.58 12.44
CA PHE A 107 -12.99 3.65 12.14
C PHE A 107 -13.06 4.08 10.67
N PRO A 108 -12.83 5.36 10.34
CA PRO A 108 -12.78 5.81 8.95
C PRO A 108 -11.64 5.12 8.19
N ILE A 109 -11.81 4.92 6.89
CA ILE A 109 -10.78 4.30 6.03
C ILE A 109 -10.01 5.32 5.16
N GLY A 110 -10.41 6.59 5.23
CA GLY A 110 -9.84 7.67 4.45
C GLY A 110 -10.49 9.02 4.77
N GLN A 111 -9.88 10.09 4.28
CA GLN A 111 -10.41 11.44 4.31
C GLN A 111 -10.73 11.88 2.88
N ILE A 112 -11.70 12.77 2.72
CA ILE A 112 -12.08 13.31 1.41
C ILE A 112 -11.57 14.72 1.22
N ALA A 113 -11.32 15.10 -0.04
CA ALA A 113 -11.03 16.47 -0.41
C ALA A 113 -11.73 16.81 -1.73
N PHE A 114 -12.20 18.05 -1.85
CA PHE A 114 -12.86 18.49 -3.07
C PHE A 114 -12.86 20.01 -3.22
N THR A 115 -13.01 20.46 -4.47
CA THR A 115 -13.15 21.88 -4.80
C THR A 115 -14.61 22.30 -4.91
N SER A 116 -14.93 23.54 -4.52
CA SER A 116 -16.27 24.11 -4.62
C SER A 116 -16.23 25.61 -4.90
N ASP A 117 -17.26 26.15 -5.55
CA ASP A 117 -17.33 27.60 -5.85
C ASP A 117 -17.58 28.44 -4.59
N GLU A 118 -18.27 27.86 -3.60
CA GLU A 118 -18.52 28.46 -2.30
C GLU A 118 -17.88 27.65 -1.18
N LYS A 119 -17.79 28.24 0.02
CA LYS A 119 -17.30 27.52 1.20
C LYS A 119 -18.22 26.37 1.53
N ALA A 120 -17.70 25.14 1.47
CA ALA A 120 -18.44 23.97 1.87
C ALA A 120 -18.77 23.98 3.38
N THR A 121 -19.96 23.55 3.75
CA THR A 121 -20.46 23.39 5.12
C THR A 121 -20.89 21.95 5.31
N LYS A 122 -21.07 21.50 6.57
CA LYS A 122 -21.56 20.15 6.82
C LYS A 122 -22.89 19.85 6.12
N ASP A 123 -23.71 20.89 5.90
CA ASP A 123 -25.05 20.77 5.33
C ASP A 123 -25.06 20.71 3.80
N ASN A 124 -23.98 21.10 3.12
CA ASN A 124 -23.93 21.18 1.65
C ASN A 124 -22.92 20.23 0.99
N ILE A 125 -22.25 19.35 1.75
CA ILE A 125 -21.42 18.29 1.18
C ILE A 125 -22.34 17.23 0.56
N SER A 126 -22.24 17.04 -0.75
CA SER A 126 -22.87 15.90 -1.40
C SER A 126 -22.12 14.61 -1.04
N LEU A 127 -22.70 13.84 -0.11
CA LEU A 127 -22.18 12.53 0.32
C LEU A 127 -22.35 11.46 -0.77
N GLU A 128 -23.29 11.64 -1.69
CA GLU A 128 -23.52 10.75 -2.84
C GLU A 128 -22.37 10.85 -3.85
N GLU A 129 -21.87 12.06 -4.10
CA GLU A 129 -20.71 12.30 -4.95
C GLU A 129 -19.40 11.86 -4.28
N ARG A 130 -19.39 11.75 -2.94
CA ARG A 130 -18.18 11.48 -2.14
C ARG A 130 -18.44 10.35 -1.15
N PRO A 131 -18.77 9.14 -1.64
CA PRO A 131 -19.25 8.06 -0.77
C PRO A 131 -18.19 7.55 0.21
N GLY A 132 -16.90 7.83 -0.05
CA GLY A 132 -15.78 7.40 0.81
C GLY A 132 -15.91 7.89 2.26
N ILE A 133 -16.39 9.12 2.46
CA ILE A 133 -16.57 9.70 3.81
C ILE A 133 -17.62 8.94 4.63
N GLN A 134 -18.42 8.09 4.00
CA GLN A 134 -19.46 7.32 4.64
C GLN A 134 -18.96 5.94 5.10
N TYR A 135 -17.80 5.49 4.60
CA TYR A 135 -17.26 4.18 4.89
C TYR A 135 -16.48 4.16 6.19
N LEU A 136 -17.01 3.42 7.16
CA LEU A 136 -16.29 3.02 8.37
C LEU A 136 -16.02 1.53 8.34
N VAL A 137 -14.91 1.11 8.97
CA VAL A 137 -14.49 -0.28 9.03
C VAL A 137 -14.32 -0.77 10.47
N LYS A 138 -14.75 -2.02 10.72
CA LYS A 138 -14.33 -2.83 11.87
C LYS A 138 -13.54 -4.03 11.37
N GLY A 139 -12.44 -4.38 12.05
CA GLY A 139 -11.51 -5.43 11.59
C GLY A 139 -10.34 -4.91 10.74
N GLY A 140 -10.40 -3.66 10.28
CA GLY A 140 -9.25 -2.93 9.73
C GLY A 140 -8.14 -2.73 10.78
N LYS A 141 -6.95 -2.34 10.33
CA LYS A 141 -5.78 -2.11 11.20
C LYS A 141 -5.34 -0.66 11.13
N ARG A 142 -4.82 -0.13 12.25
CA ARG A 142 -4.11 1.15 12.24
C ARG A 142 -2.92 1.09 11.28
N PRO A 143 -2.57 2.20 10.60
CA PRO A 143 -1.25 2.34 10.01
C PRO A 143 -0.17 2.14 11.07
N ILE A 144 1.00 1.66 10.65
CA ILE A 144 2.15 1.50 11.55
C ILE A 144 2.93 2.81 11.74
N ASP A 145 2.82 3.72 10.78
CA ASP A 145 3.41 5.06 10.83
C ASP A 145 2.78 5.96 9.75
N TYR A 146 3.15 7.24 9.75
CA TYR A 146 2.84 8.20 8.69
C TYR A 146 4.13 8.84 8.16
N THR A 147 4.25 8.93 6.84
CA THR A 147 5.33 9.66 6.15
C THR A 147 4.80 11.02 5.70
N LEU A 148 5.51 12.11 6.02
CA LEU A 148 5.14 13.44 5.56
C LEU A 148 5.29 13.51 4.03
N VAL A 149 4.23 13.93 3.34
CA VAL A 149 4.25 14.19 1.90
C VAL A 149 4.56 15.66 1.65
N TRP A 150 3.86 16.56 2.35
CA TRP A 150 4.01 17.99 2.18
C TRP A 150 3.40 18.76 3.37
N ASP A 151 3.91 19.96 3.64
CA ASP A 151 3.29 20.93 4.54
C ASP A 151 3.50 22.38 4.07
N ASN A 152 2.70 23.30 4.62
CA ASN A 152 2.86 24.72 4.36
C ASN A 152 3.68 25.46 5.44
N SER A 153 4.56 24.78 6.18
CA SER A 153 5.31 25.39 7.30
C SER A 153 6.22 26.56 6.88
N HIS A 154 6.57 26.61 5.60
CA HIS A 154 7.32 27.70 4.99
C HIS A 154 6.52 29.01 4.91
N ASN A 155 5.18 28.96 4.89
CA ASN A 155 4.30 30.12 4.86
C ASN A 155 3.55 30.29 6.20
N LYS A 156 4.06 31.20 7.05
CA LYS A 156 3.51 31.45 8.38
C LYS A 156 2.23 32.28 8.41
N ASP A 157 1.88 32.92 7.30
CA ASP A 157 0.69 33.77 7.18
C ASP A 157 -0.55 32.94 6.80
N GLU A 158 -0.37 31.68 6.42
CA GLU A 158 -1.45 30.75 6.09
C GLU A 158 -1.86 29.87 7.28
N LYS A 159 -3.10 29.38 7.24
CA LYS A 159 -3.56 28.37 8.19
C LYS A 159 -2.72 27.09 8.02
N PRO A 160 -2.18 26.51 9.09
CA PRO A 160 -1.30 25.35 8.98
C PRO A 160 -2.05 24.14 8.42
N ILE A 161 -1.41 23.45 7.48
CA ILE A 161 -1.83 22.16 6.95
C ILE A 161 -0.61 21.31 6.64
N SER A 162 -0.74 20.01 6.87
CA SER A 162 0.20 19.00 6.40
C SER A 162 -0.54 17.79 5.86
N ILE A 163 0.06 17.14 4.87
CA ILE A 163 -0.45 15.97 4.16
C ILE A 163 0.50 14.80 4.43
N TRP A 164 -0.06 13.68 4.87
CA TRP A 164 0.67 12.53 5.35
C TRP A 164 0.21 11.27 4.64
N ARG A 165 1.17 10.44 4.23
CA ARG A 165 0.92 9.12 3.67
C ARG A 165 0.96 8.08 4.79
N PRO A 166 -0.16 7.41 5.11
CA PRO A 166 -0.13 6.33 6.06
C PRO A 166 0.68 5.14 5.51
N THR A 167 1.43 4.50 6.39
CA THR A 167 2.18 3.27 6.11
C THR A 167 1.34 2.09 6.59
N PRO A 168 0.76 1.27 5.70
CA PRO A 168 -0.04 0.13 6.12
C PRO A 168 0.83 -0.98 6.72
N PRO A 169 0.27 -1.79 7.65
CA PRO A 169 0.86 -3.08 8.01
C PRO A 169 1.00 -4.03 6.81
N GLU A 170 1.78 -5.10 6.98
CA GLU A 170 1.89 -6.16 5.97
C GLU A 170 0.53 -6.74 5.61
N ASN A 171 0.28 -6.98 4.31
CA ASN A 171 -1.00 -7.44 3.75
C ASN A 171 -2.19 -6.49 3.90
N TYR A 172 -1.95 -5.24 4.33
CA TYR A 172 -2.96 -4.18 4.34
C TYR A 172 -2.60 -3.08 3.34
N VAL A 173 -3.58 -2.23 3.03
CA VAL A 173 -3.48 -1.10 2.10
C VAL A 173 -4.15 0.13 2.69
N VAL A 174 -3.77 1.29 2.16
CA VAL A 174 -4.40 2.58 2.45
C VAL A 174 -5.23 3.03 1.25
N MET A 175 -6.35 3.72 1.50
CA MET A 175 -7.23 4.21 0.44
C MET A 175 -6.89 5.63 -0.04
N GLY A 176 -6.06 6.35 0.70
CA GLY A 176 -5.58 7.69 0.35
C GLY A 176 -4.68 8.29 1.43
N ASP A 177 -4.23 9.52 1.18
CA ASP A 177 -3.45 10.30 2.14
C ASP A 177 -4.37 10.97 3.18
N VAL A 178 -3.76 11.54 4.22
CA VAL A 178 -4.44 12.18 5.37
C VAL A 178 -3.95 13.61 5.51
N ALA A 179 -4.87 14.55 5.64
CA ALA A 179 -4.62 15.94 5.96
C ALA A 179 -4.84 16.20 7.47
N VAL A 180 -4.02 17.08 8.04
CA VAL A 180 -4.22 17.60 9.40
C VAL A 180 -4.03 19.11 9.42
N ALA A 181 -4.82 19.80 10.23
CA ALA A 181 -4.78 21.26 10.39
C ALA A 181 -3.65 21.72 11.34
N SER A 182 -2.47 21.12 11.17
CA SER A 182 -1.25 21.41 11.91
C SER A 182 -0.04 20.90 11.11
N HIS A 183 1.17 21.04 11.64
CA HIS A 183 2.38 20.40 11.08
C HIS A 183 2.80 19.14 11.86
N GLU A 184 1.99 18.74 12.84
CA GLU A 184 2.24 17.55 13.65
C GLU A 184 1.72 16.28 12.98
N LYS A 185 2.36 15.15 13.27
CA LYS A 185 1.97 13.85 12.72
C LYS A 185 0.55 13.46 13.16
N PRO A 186 -0.28 12.83 12.29
CA PRO A 186 -1.62 12.36 12.66
C PRO A 186 -1.59 11.25 13.72
N ASP A 187 -2.71 11.08 14.43
CA ASP A 187 -2.93 9.91 15.29
C ASP A 187 -3.05 8.62 14.44
N LEU A 188 -2.58 7.49 14.97
CA LEU A 188 -2.72 6.18 14.31
C LEU A 188 -4.19 5.71 14.20
N ASP A 189 -5.10 6.30 14.96
CA ASP A 189 -6.55 6.09 14.84
C ASP A 189 -7.23 7.03 13.83
N ALA A 190 -6.48 7.93 13.18
CA ALA A 190 -7.07 8.87 12.21
C ALA A 190 -7.74 8.15 11.03
N ILE A 191 -7.17 7.01 10.60
CA ILE A 191 -7.79 6.08 9.65
C ILE A 191 -7.40 4.63 9.94
N HIS A 192 -8.16 3.67 9.43
CA HIS A 192 -7.81 2.26 9.38
C HIS A 192 -7.51 1.79 7.96
N CYS A 193 -6.45 1.00 7.83
CA CYS A 193 -6.04 0.28 6.63
C CYS A 193 -6.95 -0.93 6.39
N LEU A 194 -7.14 -1.26 5.11
CA LEU A 194 -7.93 -2.41 4.66
C LEU A 194 -7.02 -3.58 4.25
N PRO A 195 -7.38 -4.84 4.53
CA PRO A 195 -6.72 -6.02 3.98
C PRO A 195 -6.64 -5.98 2.46
N ARG A 196 -5.54 -6.48 1.91
CA ARG A 196 -5.30 -6.49 0.47
C ARG A 196 -6.36 -7.30 -0.28
N SER A 197 -6.98 -8.29 0.36
CA SER A 197 -8.03 -9.15 -0.18
C SER A 197 -9.32 -8.41 -0.55
N VAL A 198 -9.65 -7.28 0.10
CA VAL A 198 -10.90 -6.54 -0.19
C VAL A 198 -10.80 -5.50 -1.30
N VAL A 199 -9.58 -5.26 -1.78
CA VAL A 199 -9.31 -4.25 -2.78
C VAL A 199 -8.72 -4.83 -4.05
N GLU A 200 -8.75 -4.04 -5.11
CA GLU A 200 -8.07 -4.28 -6.38
C GLU A 200 -7.25 -3.04 -6.77
N ASN A 201 -6.12 -3.25 -7.46
CA ASN A 201 -5.23 -2.17 -7.90
C ASN A 201 -5.70 -1.62 -9.26
N THR A 202 -6.95 -1.19 -9.30
CA THR A 202 -7.68 -0.70 -10.48
C THR A 202 -8.25 0.70 -10.22
N GLY A 203 -7.87 1.34 -9.11
CA GLY A 203 -8.30 2.68 -8.78
C GLY A 203 -7.74 3.68 -9.80
N ASN A 204 -8.56 4.68 -10.11
CA ASN A 204 -8.22 5.72 -11.06
C ASN A 204 -7.88 7.02 -10.34
N ILE A 205 -7.06 7.85 -10.97
CA ILE A 205 -6.95 9.27 -10.64
C ILE A 205 -8.06 9.99 -11.39
N GLU A 206 -9.10 10.41 -10.68
CA GLU A 206 -10.29 11.04 -11.27
C GLU A 206 -9.97 12.45 -11.76
N GLY A 207 -9.23 13.23 -10.97
CA GLY A 207 -9.03 14.64 -11.26
C GLY A 207 -7.92 15.30 -10.45
N TYR A 208 -7.54 16.48 -10.92
CA TYR A 208 -6.71 17.41 -10.17
C TYR A 208 -7.61 18.22 -9.23
N LEU A 209 -7.16 18.40 -7.98
CA LEU A 209 -7.88 19.19 -6.97
C LEU A 209 -7.17 20.49 -6.65
N TRP A 210 -5.88 20.44 -6.32
CA TRP A 210 -5.16 21.60 -5.78
C TRP A 210 -3.65 21.54 -6.04
N LYS A 211 -3.03 22.70 -6.29
CA LYS A 211 -1.59 22.90 -6.44
C LYS A 211 -1.19 24.05 -5.54
N ASP A 212 -0.09 23.86 -4.84
CA ASP A 212 0.54 24.90 -4.03
C ASP A 212 2.02 25.06 -4.40
N PRO A 213 2.52 26.28 -4.68
CA PRO A 213 1.75 27.50 -4.87
C PRO A 213 0.75 27.37 -6.04
N PHE A 214 -0.25 28.24 -6.13
CA PHE A 214 -1.19 28.20 -7.24
C PHE A 214 -0.49 28.58 -8.57
N PRO A 215 -0.71 27.84 -9.69
CA PRO A 215 -0.04 28.13 -10.95
C PRO A 215 -0.37 29.53 -11.51
N THR A 216 0.66 30.36 -11.67
CA THR A 216 0.59 31.65 -12.37
C THR A 216 0.66 31.48 -13.89
N GLN A 217 0.33 32.51 -14.67
CA GLN A 217 0.46 32.46 -16.14
C GLN A 217 1.89 32.10 -16.58
N LYS A 218 2.89 32.66 -15.91
CA LYS A 218 4.31 32.37 -16.17
C LYS A 218 4.63 30.88 -16.02
N THR A 219 4.13 30.23 -14.96
CA THR A 219 4.33 28.79 -14.72
C THR A 219 3.51 27.89 -15.64
N LYS A 220 2.45 28.41 -16.29
CA LYS A 220 1.68 27.66 -17.30
C LYS A 220 2.38 27.63 -18.66
N ASP A 221 3.15 28.68 -18.96
CA ASP A 221 3.90 28.81 -20.22
C ASP A 221 5.24 28.04 -20.18
N GLU A 222 5.78 27.80 -19.00
CA GLU A 222 6.83 26.81 -18.76
C GLU A 222 6.23 25.40 -18.93
N LYS A 223 6.95 24.46 -19.59
CA LYS A 223 6.44 23.09 -19.81
C LYS A 223 5.87 22.53 -18.50
N GLU A 224 4.69 21.87 -18.56
CA GLU A 224 3.87 21.37 -17.42
C GLU A 224 4.61 20.57 -16.31
N ASP A 225 5.88 20.25 -16.51
CA ASP A 225 6.71 19.36 -15.70
C ASP A 225 7.66 20.10 -14.73
N VAL A 226 7.75 21.44 -14.77
CA VAL A 226 8.63 22.18 -13.85
C VAL A 226 7.89 22.45 -12.54
N SER A 227 8.32 21.74 -11.49
CA SER A 227 7.79 21.93 -10.13
C SER A 227 8.59 23.02 -9.41
N PRO A 228 7.93 24.09 -8.88
CA PRO A 228 8.61 25.10 -8.08
C PRO A 228 9.12 24.51 -6.75
N HIS A 229 9.93 25.27 -6.03
CA HIS A 229 10.37 24.87 -4.69
C HIS A 229 9.17 24.74 -3.74
N ASN A 230 9.15 23.69 -2.90
CA ASN A 230 8.04 23.32 -2.02
C ASN A 230 6.69 23.13 -2.74
N SER A 231 6.73 22.74 -4.01
CA SER A 231 5.53 22.42 -4.78
C SER A 231 4.73 21.29 -4.15
N PHE A 232 3.42 21.40 -4.31
CA PHE A 232 2.47 20.36 -3.96
C PHE A 232 1.45 20.19 -5.07
N SER A 233 0.98 18.96 -5.30
CA SER A 233 -0.26 18.71 -6.01
C SER A 233 -1.11 17.65 -5.33
N LEU A 234 -2.42 17.88 -5.35
CA LEU A 234 -3.46 17.05 -4.79
C LEU A 234 -4.35 16.52 -5.91
N TRP A 235 -4.61 15.22 -5.86
CA TRP A 235 -5.37 14.51 -6.88
C TRP A 235 -6.49 13.74 -6.22
N GLU A 236 -7.67 13.77 -6.81
CA GLU A 236 -8.78 12.91 -6.42
C GLU A 236 -8.51 11.50 -6.93
N ILE A 237 -8.65 10.52 -6.04
CA ILE A 237 -8.39 9.11 -6.34
C ILE A 237 -9.55 8.22 -5.96
N GLY A 238 -9.84 7.29 -6.86
CA GLY A 238 -11.02 6.45 -6.81
C GLY A 238 -12.31 7.26 -6.92
N SER A 239 -13.41 6.58 -7.21
CA SER A 239 -14.74 7.20 -7.26
C SER A 239 -15.35 7.39 -5.86
N TYR A 240 -14.51 7.69 -4.86
CA TYR A 240 -14.86 7.80 -3.44
C TYR A 240 -14.69 9.22 -2.87
N GLY A 241 -13.96 10.09 -3.56
CA GLY A 241 -13.58 11.42 -3.08
C GLY A 241 -12.32 11.46 -2.19
N TYR A 242 -11.60 10.33 -2.07
CA TYR A 242 -10.29 10.31 -1.40
C TYR A 242 -9.24 11.05 -2.23
N PHE A 243 -8.08 11.34 -1.63
CA PHE A 243 -7.05 12.11 -2.30
C PHE A 243 -5.65 11.52 -2.15
N PHE A 244 -4.77 11.93 -3.07
CA PHE A 244 -3.37 11.56 -3.12
C PHE A 244 -2.52 12.81 -3.36
N GLY A 245 -1.52 13.02 -2.50
CA GLY A 245 -0.58 14.13 -2.53
C GLY A 245 0.74 13.79 -3.22
N ARG A 246 1.34 14.80 -3.83
CA ARG A 246 2.70 14.80 -4.38
C ARG A 246 3.42 16.06 -3.96
N ASP A 247 4.68 15.94 -3.58
CA ASP A 247 5.64 17.03 -3.37
C ASP A 247 6.14 17.66 -4.69
N SER A 248 5.34 17.54 -5.75
CA SER A 248 5.59 18.03 -7.11
C SER A 248 4.26 18.28 -7.80
N TYR A 249 4.28 18.92 -8.96
CA TYR A 249 3.10 19.10 -9.81
C TYR A 249 2.77 17.89 -10.70
N GLN A 250 3.57 16.83 -10.59
CA GLN A 250 3.43 15.65 -11.43
C GLN A 250 2.18 14.86 -11.04
N ARG A 251 1.45 14.43 -12.07
CA ARG A 251 0.32 13.51 -11.91
C ARG A 251 0.80 12.16 -11.38
N PRO A 252 0.12 11.56 -10.39
CA PRO A 252 0.42 10.20 -9.97
C PRO A 252 0.24 9.21 -11.12
N ASP A 253 0.87 8.05 -11.00
CA ASP A 253 0.80 6.93 -11.92
C ASP A 253 -0.04 5.82 -11.27
N ASN A 254 -1.19 5.48 -11.86
CA ASN A 254 -2.12 4.50 -11.30
C ASN A 254 -1.43 3.16 -10.94
N LEU A 255 -0.48 2.70 -11.77
CA LEU A 255 0.18 1.40 -11.57
C LEU A 255 1.25 1.47 -10.49
N LYS A 256 2.06 2.54 -10.47
CA LYS A 256 3.19 2.68 -9.55
C LYS A 256 2.77 3.13 -8.15
N ASP A 257 1.78 4.00 -8.07
CA ASP A 257 1.35 4.62 -6.80
C ASP A 257 0.31 3.80 -6.03
N LYS A 258 -0.05 2.61 -6.56
CA LYS A 258 -0.92 1.63 -5.91
C LYS A 258 -2.26 2.24 -5.48
N ILE A 259 -3.01 2.75 -6.45
CA ILE A 259 -4.32 3.34 -6.20
C ILE A 259 -5.37 2.22 -6.19
N PHE A 260 -6.00 2.03 -5.04
CA PHE A 260 -6.89 0.91 -4.80
C PHE A 260 -8.37 1.27 -4.98
N LYS A 261 -9.14 0.29 -5.45
CA LYS A 261 -10.59 0.30 -5.47
C LYS A 261 -11.11 -0.83 -4.57
N ILE A 262 -12.13 -0.58 -3.77
CA ILE A 262 -12.83 -1.64 -3.02
C ILE A 262 -13.57 -2.50 -4.03
N LYS A 263 -13.38 -3.82 -4.00
CA LYS A 263 -14.02 -4.71 -4.98
C LYS A 263 -15.54 -4.61 -4.84
N ASP A 264 -16.24 -4.53 -5.98
CA ASP A 264 -17.69 -4.28 -6.02
C ASP A 264 -18.51 -5.34 -5.25
N GLU A 265 -18.01 -6.58 -5.14
CA GLU A 265 -18.65 -7.66 -4.37
C GLU A 265 -18.80 -7.33 -2.88
N PHE A 266 -17.89 -6.53 -2.33
CA PHE A 266 -17.94 -6.06 -0.94
C PHE A 266 -18.89 -4.87 -0.77
N LEU A 267 -19.14 -4.08 -1.82
CA LEU A 267 -20.09 -2.97 -1.73
C LEU A 267 -21.55 -3.40 -1.97
N LYS A 268 -21.77 -4.57 -2.59
CA LYS A 268 -23.10 -5.09 -2.95
C LYS A 268 -23.77 -5.96 -1.88
N LYS A 269 -23.02 -6.52 -0.92
CA LYS A 269 -23.56 -7.40 0.15
C LYS A 269 -24.00 -6.58 1.35
N GLN A 270 -25.19 -5.99 1.25
CA GLN A 270 -25.79 -5.14 2.28
C GLN A 270 -26.68 -5.96 3.20
N GLU A 271 -26.42 -5.91 4.51
CA GLU A 271 -27.34 -6.36 5.54
C GLU A 271 -27.92 -5.14 6.27
N ILE A 272 -29.19 -5.21 6.62
CA ILE A 272 -29.86 -4.18 7.39
C ILE A 272 -29.71 -4.55 8.86
N ASP A 273 -29.24 -3.64 9.71
CA ASP A 273 -29.16 -3.88 11.14
C ASP A 273 -30.59 -4.08 11.70
N PRO A 274 -30.93 -5.27 12.23
CA PRO A 274 -32.26 -5.55 12.75
C PRO A 274 -32.60 -4.79 14.03
N ILE A 275 -31.64 -4.07 14.65
CA ILE A 275 -31.82 -3.35 15.91
C ILE A 275 -32.34 -1.91 15.70
N ASP A 276 -32.21 -1.30 14.51
CA ASP A 276 -32.67 0.08 14.26
C ASP A 276 -33.44 0.22 12.93
N ASP A 277 -34.68 -0.30 12.92
CA ASP A 277 -35.80 0.05 12.02
C ASP A 277 -35.44 0.31 10.54
N GLY A 278 -34.44 -0.37 9.99
CA GLY A 278 -34.02 -0.19 8.60
C GLY A 278 -33.24 1.09 8.29
N LYS A 279 -32.76 1.82 9.32
CA LYS A 279 -31.99 3.08 9.14
C LYS A 279 -30.50 2.85 8.92
N TYR A 280 -29.95 1.73 9.39
CA TYR A 280 -28.54 1.39 9.24
C TYR A 280 -28.33 0.27 8.22
N ILE A 281 -27.28 0.43 7.42
CA ILE A 281 -26.77 -0.65 6.57
C ILE A 281 -25.43 -1.09 7.16
N GLU A 282 -25.43 -2.27 7.79
CA GLU A 282 -24.21 -2.98 8.16
C GLU A 282 -23.87 -3.93 7.01
N LEU A 283 -22.80 -3.65 6.27
CA LEU A 283 -22.24 -4.62 5.34
C LEU A 283 -21.39 -5.60 6.16
N THR A 284 -22.01 -6.68 6.61
CA THR A 284 -21.30 -7.80 7.23
C THR A 284 -20.61 -8.63 6.16
N LEU A 285 -19.27 -8.63 6.17
CA LEU A 285 -18.47 -9.39 5.23
C LEU A 285 -17.46 -10.27 5.97
N LYS A 286 -17.84 -11.53 6.16
CA LYS A 286 -16.88 -12.58 6.51
C LYS A 286 -16.13 -12.94 5.24
N ILE A 287 -14.82 -12.65 5.20
CA ILE A 287 -13.89 -13.07 4.15
C ILE A 287 -13.33 -14.42 4.56
#